data_AF-A0A9J6H069-F1
#
_entry.id   AF-A0A9J6H069-F1
#
_cell.length_a   1.000
_cell.length_b   1.000
_cell.length_c   1.000
_cell.angle_alpha   90.00
_cell.angle_beta   90.00
_cell.angle_gamma   90.00
#
_symmetry.space_group_name_H-M   'P 1'
#
loop_
_entity.id
_entity.type
_entity.pdbx_description
1 polymer ?
#
loop_
_entity_poly.entity_id
_entity_poly.type
_entity_poly.pdbx_seq_one_letter_code
_entity_poly.pdbx_strand_id
1 'polypeptide(L)'
;MTKYTFKKRAAITMDSAGFHFYCDTFKTLVSETSGRLADRNDVQGMCPSCGERYSGRKMLLDGQFFVSLLVQLTSLLAEEEVATGLTQRHRQFGDRHSSGAEELSDITDGQRLYGKMWRKKI
;
A
#
# COMPACT_ATOMS: atom_id res chain seq x y z
N MET A 1 -10.52 -7.93 13.29
CA MET A 1 -9.04 -8.03 13.39
C MET A 1 -8.49 -6.62 13.55
N THR A 2 -7.71 -6.33 14.60
CA THR A 2 -7.18 -4.96 14.80
C THR A 2 -5.87 -4.78 14.01
N LYS A 3 -5.53 -3.54 13.64
CA LYS A 3 -4.25 -3.18 12.97
C LYS A 3 -3.03 -3.72 13.73
N TYR A 4 -3.10 -3.78 15.05
CA TYR A 4 -2.05 -4.31 15.92
C TYR A 4 -1.88 -5.82 15.77
N THR A 5 -3.00 -6.56 15.73
CA THR A 5 -2.99 -8.02 15.58
C THR A 5 -2.43 -8.44 14.22
N PHE A 6 -2.78 -7.73 13.15
CA PHE A 6 -2.25 -7.98 11.82
C PHE A 6 -0.73 -7.79 11.74
N LYS A 7 -0.21 -6.69 12.29
CA LYS A 7 1.24 -6.44 12.32
C LYS A 7 2.01 -7.53 13.07
N LYS A 8 1.49 -7.97 14.21
CA LYS A 8 2.11 -9.04 15.01
C LYS A 8 2.13 -10.38 14.25
N ARG A 9 1.01 -10.71 13.60
CA ARG A 9 0.80 -11.96 12.85
C ARG A 9 1.63 -12.03 11.57
N ALA A 10 1.73 -10.91 10.84
CA ALA A 10 2.53 -10.79 9.64
C ALA A 10 4.05 -10.60 9.90
N ALA A 11 4.50 -10.71 11.16
CA ALA A 11 5.87 -10.42 11.58
C ALA A 11 6.42 -9.07 11.07
N ILE A 12 5.53 -8.08 10.91
CA ILE A 12 5.88 -6.78 10.33
C ILE A 12 6.62 -5.96 11.37
N THR A 13 7.93 -5.79 11.16
CA THR A 13 8.75 -4.83 11.90
C THR A 13 8.94 -3.57 11.08
N MET A 14 9.24 -2.45 11.74
CA MET A 14 9.62 -1.23 11.01
C MET A 14 10.91 -1.43 10.22
N ASP A 15 11.82 -2.30 10.67
CA ASP A 15 13.06 -2.60 9.96
C ASP A 15 12.82 -3.28 8.60
N SER A 16 11.73 -4.04 8.46
CA SER A 16 11.30 -4.65 7.20
C SER A 16 10.47 -3.73 6.30
N ALA A 17 10.26 -2.48 6.71
CA ALA A 17 9.53 -1.50 5.90
C ALA A 17 10.43 -0.92 4.82
N GLY A 18 9.90 -0.70 3.62
CA GLY A 18 10.54 0.12 2.60
C GLY A 18 10.08 1.57 2.74
N PHE A 19 11.02 2.51 2.72
CA PHE A 19 10.74 3.94 2.66
C PHE A 19 11.02 4.44 1.25
N HIS A 20 10.04 5.12 0.66
CA HIS A 20 10.09 5.66 -0.70
C HIS A 20 9.99 7.17 -0.62
N PHE A 21 11.09 7.87 -0.88
CA PHE A 21 11.17 9.32 -0.85
C PHE A 21 10.83 9.91 -2.20
N TYR A 22 10.02 10.97 -2.23
CA TYR A 22 9.57 11.57 -3.49
C TYR A 22 9.68 13.10 -3.49
N CYS A 23 9.88 13.69 -4.66
CA CYS A 23 9.79 15.12 -4.86
C CYS A 23 8.31 15.54 -4.84
N ASP A 24 7.92 16.47 -3.98
CA ASP A 24 6.52 16.85 -3.83
C ASP A 24 5.95 17.58 -5.05
N THR A 25 6.78 18.34 -5.77
CA THR A 25 6.36 19.11 -6.95
C THR A 25 6.11 18.21 -8.16
N PHE A 26 7.02 17.27 -8.44
CA PHE A 26 6.96 16.43 -9.64
C PHE A 26 6.40 15.03 -9.37
N LYS A 27 6.15 14.70 -8.10
CA LYS A 27 5.68 13.38 -7.64
C LYS A 27 6.57 12.23 -8.15
N THR A 28 7.86 12.51 -8.33
CA THR A 28 8.85 11.53 -8.79
C THR A 28 9.65 10.95 -7.64
N LEU A 29 9.94 9.66 -7.75
CA LEU A 29 10.78 8.95 -6.79
C LEU A 29 12.20 9.54 -6.82
N VAL A 30 12.72 9.83 -5.63
CA VAL A 30 14.08 10.37 -5.42
C VAL A 30 15.01 9.28 -4.91
N SER A 31 14.55 8.48 -3.95
CA SER A 31 15.35 7.40 -3.36
C SER A 31 14.48 6.40 -2.60
N GLU A 32 15.02 5.22 -2.36
CA GLU A 32 14.41 4.16 -1.56
C GLU A 32 15.39 3.63 -0.53
N THR A 33 14.89 3.28 0.65
CA THR A 33 15.73 2.77 1.74
C THR A 33 14.93 1.86 2.69
N SER A 34 15.63 1.23 3.63
CA SER A 34 15.03 0.41 4.69
C SER A 34 14.33 1.29 5.73
N GLY A 35 13.57 0.68 6.65
CA GLY A 35 12.93 1.40 7.73
C GLY A 35 13.85 1.72 8.93
N ARG A 36 15.13 1.33 8.89
CA ARG A 36 16.10 1.69 9.92
C ARG A 36 16.30 3.20 9.94
N LEU A 37 16.36 3.81 11.13
CA LEU A 37 16.46 5.27 11.25
C LEU A 37 17.78 5.82 10.69
N ALA A 38 18.89 5.10 10.88
CA ALA A 38 20.19 5.48 10.34
C ALA A 38 20.14 5.56 8.81
N ASP A 39 19.69 4.48 8.16
CA ASP A 39 19.58 4.37 6.70
C ASP A 39 18.67 5.46 6.11
N ARG A 40 17.59 5.83 6.79
CA ARG A 40 16.69 6.92 6.36
C ARG A 40 17.32 8.30 6.45
N ASN A 41 18.07 8.56 7.51
CA ASN A 41 18.71 9.86 7.71
C ASN A 41 19.90 10.08 6.78
N ASP A 42 20.55 9.00 6.35
CA ASP A 42 21.72 9.05 5.46
C ASP A 42 21.36 9.14 3.97
N VAL A 43 20.07 9.03 3.61
CA VAL A 43 19.63 9.17 2.22
C VAL A 43 20.02 10.55 1.67
N GLN A 44 20.68 10.53 0.52
CA GLN A 44 20.90 11.68 -0.34
C GLN A 44 20.40 11.30 -1.74
N GLY A 45 19.60 12.16 -2.35
CA GLY A 45 19.06 11.92 -3.68
C GLY A 45 18.89 13.22 -4.45
N MET A 46 18.80 13.11 -5.76
CA MET A 46 18.51 14.23 -6.65
C MET A 46 17.23 13.91 -7.40
N CYS A 47 16.29 14.84 -7.44
CA CYS A 47 15.08 14.64 -8.22
C CYS A 47 15.45 14.62 -9.72
N PRO A 48 15.05 13.58 -10.47
CA PRO A 48 15.37 13.48 -11.89
C PRO A 48 14.63 14.53 -12.74
N SER A 49 13.55 15.12 -12.22
CA SER A 49 12.71 16.07 -12.96
C SER A 49 13.16 17.52 -12.77
N CYS A 50 13.48 17.95 -11.54
CA CYS A 50 13.90 19.33 -11.26
C CYS A 50 15.39 19.50 -10.97
N GLY A 51 16.15 18.42 -10.79
CA GLY A 51 17.57 18.47 -10.45
C GLY A 51 17.86 18.93 -9.02
N GLU A 52 16.84 19.20 -8.20
CA GLU A 52 17.04 19.58 -6.80
C GLU A 52 17.59 18.40 -5.98
N ARG A 53 18.47 18.72 -5.03
CA ARG A 53 19.05 17.75 -4.10
C ARG A 53 18.21 17.69 -2.83
N TYR A 54 17.93 16.48 -2.39
CA TYR A 54 17.14 16.18 -1.22
C TYR A 54 17.95 15.34 -0.24
N SER A 55 17.69 15.55 1.05
CA SER A 55 18.19 14.68 2.13
C SER A 55 17.04 13.95 2.79
N GLY A 56 17.24 12.69 3.13
CA GLY A 56 16.22 11.86 3.77
C GLY A 56 15.70 12.46 5.07
N ARG A 57 16.58 13.03 5.91
CA ARG A 57 16.17 13.71 7.15
C ARG A 57 15.18 14.85 6.89
N LYS A 58 15.42 15.68 5.88
CA LYS A 58 14.51 16.79 5.53
C LYS A 58 13.19 16.25 4.96
N MET A 59 13.26 15.28 4.05
CA MET A 59 12.08 14.69 3.45
C MET A 59 11.20 13.97 4.48
N LEU A 60 11.79 13.35 5.52
CA LEU A 60 11.05 12.78 6.64
C LEU A 60 10.30 13.86 7.44
N LEU A 61 10.95 14.98 7.74
CA LEU A 61 10.34 16.10 8.47
C LEU A 61 9.21 16.77 7.66
N ASP A 62 9.43 16.89 6.36
CA ASP A 62 8.48 17.50 5.41
C ASP A 62 7.35 16.53 5.00
N GLY A 63 7.40 15.27 5.44
CA GLY A 63 6.38 14.25 5.13
C GLY A 63 6.41 13.74 3.68
N GLN A 64 7.52 13.90 2.98
CA GLN A 64 7.70 13.57 1.56
C GLN A 64 8.14 12.12 1.35
N PHE A 65 7.39 11.17 1.91
CA PHE A 65 7.69 9.75 1.76
C PHE A 65 6.45 8.87 1.85
N PHE A 66 6.53 7.67 1.26
CA PHE A 66 5.60 6.57 1.49
C PHE A 66 6.31 5.40 2.15
N VAL A 67 5.54 4.59 2.87
CA VAL A 67 6.05 3.38 3.52
C VAL A 67 5.39 2.17 2.89
N SER A 68 6.19 1.27 2.33
CA SER A 68 5.75 -0.06 1.93
C SER A 68 6.08 -1.05 3.03
N LEU A 69 5.23 -2.07 3.17
CA LEU A 69 5.46 -3.18 4.07
C LEU A 69 5.48 -4.44 3.21
N LEU A 70 6.62 -5.12 3.18
CA LEU A 70 6.71 -6.44 2.57
C LEU A 70 6.04 -7.44 3.50
N VAL A 71 4.75 -7.67 3.24
CA VAL A 71 3.97 -8.68 3.95
C VAL A 71 4.30 -10.03 3.34
N GLN A 72 4.91 -10.93 4.11
CA GLN A 72 5.02 -12.33 3.71
C GLN A 72 3.65 -12.99 3.81
N LEU A 73 2.88 -12.90 2.73
CA LEU A 73 1.55 -13.51 2.61
C LEU A 73 1.57 -14.99 2.98
N THR A 74 2.65 -15.70 2.67
CA THR A 74 2.87 -17.10 3.07
C THR A 74 2.81 -17.31 4.59
N SER A 75 3.40 -16.41 5.39
CA SER A 75 3.34 -16.50 6.86
C SER A 75 1.93 -16.23 7.39
N LEU A 76 1.21 -15.29 6.78
CA LEU A 76 -0.19 -15.01 7.15
C LEU A 76 -1.12 -16.16 6.75
N LEU A 77 -0.90 -16.79 5.60
CA LEU A 77 -1.70 -17.91 5.10
C LEU A 77 -1.37 -19.22 5.84
N ALA A 78 -0.22 -19.32 6.49
CA ALA A 78 0.13 -20.44 7.35
C ALA A 78 -0.65 -20.43 8.69
N GLU A 79 -1.26 -19.31 9.07
CA GLU A 79 -2.13 -19.26 10.25
C GLU A 79 -3.47 -19.93 9.94
N GLU A 80 -3.79 -21.00 10.68
CA GLU A 80 -5.01 -21.79 10.50
C GLU A 80 -6.29 -20.93 10.54
N GLU A 81 -6.37 -19.95 11.44
CA GLU A 81 -7.50 -19.02 11.53
C GLU A 81 -7.66 -18.16 10.27
N VAL A 82 -6.55 -17.71 9.69
CA VAL A 82 -6.55 -16.87 8.48
C VAL A 82 -6.89 -17.73 7.26
N ALA A 83 -6.29 -18.92 7.13
CA ALA A 83 -6.58 -19.87 6.07
C ALA A 83 -8.06 -20.33 6.09
N THR A 84 -8.57 -20.64 7.28
CA THR A 84 -9.96 -21.06 7.49
C THR A 84 -10.93 -19.92 7.20
N GLY A 85 -10.64 -18.71 7.70
CA GLY A 85 -11.45 -17.52 7.43
C GLY A 85 -11.48 -17.14 5.94
N LEU A 86 -10.35 -17.23 5.25
CA LEU A 86 -10.27 -17.01 3.80
C LEU A 86 -11.05 -18.06 3.01
N THR A 87 -10.91 -19.34 3.38
CA THR A 87 -11.64 -20.44 2.73
C THR A 87 -13.15 -20.31 2.94
N GLN A 88 -13.57 -19.94 4.16
CA GLN A 88 -14.98 -19.71 4.49
C GLN A 88 -15.55 -18.53 3.68
N ARG A 89 -14.82 -17.40 3.60
CA ARG A 89 -15.26 -16.27 2.78
C ARG A 89 -15.26 -16.61 1.30
N HIS A 90 -14.26 -17.32 0.81
CA HIS A 90 -14.19 -17.74 -0.59
C HIS A 90 -15.40 -18.60 -0.98
N ARG A 91 -15.79 -19.55 -0.12
CA ARG A 91 -17.04 -20.31 -0.29
C ARG A 91 -18.27 -19.41 -0.31
N GLN A 92 -18.38 -18.46 0.62
CA GLN A 92 -19.49 -17.50 0.65
C GLN A 92 -19.58 -16.63 -0.62
N PHE A 93 -18.46 -16.26 -1.23
CA PHE A 93 -18.45 -15.53 -2.50
C PHE A 93 -18.76 -16.45 -3.70
N GLY A 94 -18.22 -17.67 -3.73
CA GLY A 94 -18.57 -18.67 -4.75
C GLY A 94 -20.05 -19.03 -4.76
N ASP A 95 -20.67 -19.15 -3.59
CA ASP A 95 -22.10 -19.42 -3.45
C ASP A 95 -22.96 -18.22 -3.88
N ARG A 96 -22.47 -16.98 -3.73
CA ARG A 96 -23.14 -15.74 -4.19
C ARG A 96 -23.06 -15.50 -5.69
N HIS A 97 -22.00 -15.97 -6.36
CA HIS A 97 -21.88 -15.90 -7.82
C HIS A 97 -22.92 -16.75 -8.56
N SER A 98 -23.58 -17.69 -7.89
CA SER A 98 -24.63 -18.54 -8.46
C SER A 98 -25.99 -17.84 -8.57
N SER A 99 -26.15 -16.65 -7.98
CA SER A 99 -27.42 -15.94 -7.91
C SER A 99 -27.41 -14.61 -8.69
N GLY A 100 -26.96 -14.60 -9.95
CA GLY A 100 -27.33 -13.59 -10.97
C GLY A 100 -27.24 -12.09 -10.63
N ALA A 101 -26.60 -11.70 -9.53
CA ALA A 101 -26.50 -10.33 -9.08
C ALA A 101 -25.21 -9.74 -9.66
N GLU A 102 -25.32 -8.60 -10.36
CA GLU A 102 -24.17 -7.81 -10.78
C GLU A 102 -23.35 -7.42 -9.55
N GLU A 103 -22.28 -8.16 -9.27
CA GLU A 103 -21.39 -7.85 -8.16
C GLU A 103 -20.57 -6.59 -8.49
N LEU A 104 -20.76 -5.56 -7.67
CA LEU A 104 -19.80 -4.49 -7.49
C LEU A 104 -18.58 -5.08 -6.78
N SER A 105 -17.55 -5.41 -7.55
CA SER A 105 -16.21 -5.71 -7.03
C SER A 105 -15.65 -4.50 -6.27
N ASP A 106 -15.16 -4.72 -5.05
CA ASP A 106 -14.44 -3.72 -4.21
C ASP A 106 -13.21 -3.12 -4.91
N ILE A 107 -12.69 -3.79 -5.95
CA ILE A 107 -11.84 -3.17 -6.95
C ILE A 107 -12.77 -2.65 -8.04
N THR A 108 -13.34 -1.49 -7.81
CA THR A 108 -14.07 -0.79 -8.85
C THR A 108 -13.10 0.12 -9.58
N ASP A 109 -12.93 -0.10 -10.89
CA ASP A 109 -12.28 0.86 -11.77
C ASP A 109 -13.00 2.22 -11.60
N GLY A 110 -12.34 3.15 -10.90
CA GLY A 110 -12.88 4.47 -10.60
C GLY A 110 -13.23 5.24 -11.87
N GLN A 111 -12.57 4.95 -12.99
CA GLN A 111 -12.89 5.56 -14.28
C GLN A 111 -14.27 5.10 -14.79
N ARG A 112 -14.65 3.85 -14.53
CA ARG A 112 -15.95 3.29 -14.91
C ARG A 112 -17.09 3.82 -14.04
N LEU A 113 -16.83 4.08 -12.76
CA LEU A 113 -17.84 4.54 -11.80
C LEU A 113 -18.05 6.07 -11.83
N TYR A 114 -16.96 6.84 -11.83
CA TYR A 114 -17.04 8.30 -11.86
C TYR A 114 -17.18 8.86 -13.29
N GLY A 115 -16.70 8.17 -14.32
CA GLY A 115 -16.82 8.63 -15.71
C GLY A 115 -18.26 8.72 -16.23
N LYS A 116 -19.21 8.00 -15.64
CA LYS A 116 -20.64 8.06 -15.99
C LYS A 116 -21.41 9.15 -15.24
N MET A 117 -20.96 9.52 -14.03
CA MET A 117 -21.58 10.59 -13.23
C MET A 117 -21.35 11.98 -13.84
N TRP A 118 -20.20 12.20 -14.48
CA TRP A 118 -19.85 13.49 -15.08
C TRP A 118 -20.44 13.71 -16.49
N ARG A 119 -20.89 12.66 -17.19
CA ARG A 119 -21.52 12.78 -18.52
C ARG A 119 -23.02 13.08 -18.49
N LYS A 120 -23.65 13.18 -17.31
CA LYS A 120 -25.06 13.57 -17.15
C LYS A 120 -25.26 15.04 -16.73
N LYS A 121 -24.20 15.86 -16.76
CA LYS A 121 -24.25 17.29 -16.43
C LYS A 121 -23.60 18.18 -17.50
N ILE A 122 -23.78 17.84 -18.77
CA ILE A 122 -23.67 18.79 -19.90
C ILE A 122 -24.88 18.55 -20.79
#